data_AF-A0A8S3JHX2-F1
#
_entry.id   AF-A0A8S3JHX2-F1
#
_cell.length_a   1.000
_cell.length_b   1.000
_cell.length_c   1.000
_cell.angle_alpha   90.00
_cell.angle_beta   90.00
_cell.angle_gamma   90.00
#
_symmetry.space_group_name_H-M   'P 1'
#
loop_
_entity.id
_entity.type
_entity.pdbx_description
1 polymer ?
#
loop_
_entity_poly.entity_id
_entity_poly.type
_entity_poly.pdbx_seq_one_letter_code
_entity_poly.pdbx_strand_id
1 'polypeptide(L)'
;AYLLEQNEDSCDIFMINVGGIPPSKECIITIAYVSELELASESTIRFVVPTAIAPRYDPGKGSISSSANVNYSYVHSTLYTIAFNCRIENIGQQITRINSTSHPIEVDQSQTDAYLVRFTQENTYLDRDILLDIELKSKHESSIIAVESGAVMAAFIPTDNNFLGQWEAKIRFHTFEKPW
;
A
#
# COMPACT_ATOMS: atom_id res chain seq x y z
N ALA A 1 -5.78 26.19 11.12
CA ALA A 1 -4.79 26.26 10.02
C ALA A 1 -4.18 24.87 9.85
N TYR A 2 -3.85 24.45 8.63
CA TYR A 2 -3.15 23.20 8.36
C TYR A 2 -1.99 23.45 7.39
N LEU A 3 -0.89 22.73 7.57
CA LEU A 3 0.31 22.84 6.75
C LEU A 3 0.89 21.45 6.50
N LEU A 4 1.09 21.10 5.23
CA LEU A 4 1.75 19.87 4.81
C LEU A 4 3.14 20.24 4.27
N GLU A 5 4.18 19.65 4.84
CA GLU A 5 5.57 19.87 4.46
C GLU A 5 6.24 18.53 4.17
N GLN A 6 7.07 18.49 3.14
CA GLN A 6 7.98 17.36 2.90
C GLN A 6 9.27 17.61 3.67
N ASN A 7 9.81 16.56 4.30
CA ASN A 7 11.08 16.66 5.02
C ASN A 7 12.22 16.94 4.03
N GLU A 8 13.10 17.89 4.36
CA GLU A 8 14.22 18.28 3.49
C GLU A 8 15.27 17.17 3.34
N ASP A 9 15.43 16.33 4.36
CA ASP A 9 16.43 15.25 4.40
C ASP A 9 15.88 13.90 3.91
N SER A 10 14.55 13.75 3.77
CA SER A 10 13.89 12.49 3.39
C SER A 10 12.68 12.73 2.50
N CYS A 11 12.78 12.37 1.22
CA CYS A 11 11.73 12.61 0.24
C CYS A 11 10.44 11.80 0.46
N ASP A 12 10.48 10.76 1.28
CA ASP A 12 9.34 9.90 1.61
C ASP A 12 8.66 10.25 2.93
N ILE A 13 9.06 11.37 3.57
CA ILE A 13 8.50 11.81 4.85
C ILE A 13 7.73 13.10 4.68
N PHE A 14 6.46 13.04 5.08
CA PHE A 14 5.52 14.14 5.03
C PHE A 14 5.04 14.46 6.45
N MET A 15 5.06 15.74 6.81
CA MET A 15 4.63 16.24 8.11
C MET A 15 3.40 17.12 7.95
N ILE A 16 2.34 16.83 8.71
CA ILE A 16 1.10 17.61 8.73
C ILE A 16 0.97 18.28 10.09
N ASN A 17 1.02 19.60 10.12
CA ASN A 17 0.78 20.41 11.30
C ASN A 17 -0.67 20.92 11.29
N VAL A 18 -1.47 20.52 12.29
CA VAL A 18 -2.87 20.96 12.44
C VAL A 18 -3.03 21.82 13.69
N GLY A 19 -3.46 23.07 13.52
CA GLY A 19 -3.61 24.03 14.60
C GLY A 19 -5.01 24.65 14.68
N GLY A 20 -5.41 25.06 15.90
CA GLY A 20 -6.66 25.78 16.15
C GLY A 20 -7.91 24.91 16.14
N ILE A 21 -7.81 23.64 16.55
CA ILE A 21 -8.96 22.75 16.72
C ILE A 21 -9.72 23.20 17.99
N PRO A 22 -10.98 23.66 17.90
CA PRO A 22 -11.74 24.07 19.07
C PRO A 22 -12.05 22.88 20.00
N PRO A 23 -12.37 23.14 21.29
CA PRO A 23 -12.80 22.08 22.20
C PRO A 23 -13.98 21.29 21.63
N SER A 24 -13.94 19.96 21.79
CA SER A 24 -14.99 19.04 21.33
C SER A 24 -15.25 19.06 19.81
N LYS A 25 -14.26 19.47 19.01
CA LYS A 25 -14.28 19.34 17.54
C LYS A 25 -13.33 18.27 17.06
N GLU A 26 -13.70 17.66 15.96
CA GLU A 26 -12.92 16.61 15.29
C GLU A 26 -12.16 17.20 14.10
N CYS A 27 -10.97 16.65 13.85
CA CYS A 27 -10.21 16.90 12.64
C CYS A 27 -9.97 15.56 11.94
N ILE A 28 -10.37 15.48 10.67
CA ILE A 28 -10.19 14.28 9.85
C ILE A 28 -9.02 14.54 8.90
N ILE A 29 -8.04 13.64 8.92
CA ILE A 29 -6.89 13.66 8.01
C ILE A 29 -7.06 12.50 7.04
N THR A 30 -7.01 12.78 5.75
CA THR A 30 -7.09 11.77 4.69
C THR A 30 -5.78 11.77 3.91
N ILE A 31 -5.14 10.60 3.82
CA ILE A 31 -3.90 10.40 3.07
C ILE A 31 -4.21 9.43 1.94
N ALA A 32 -3.89 9.83 0.71
CA ALA A 32 -3.97 8.99 -0.47
C ALA A 32 -2.59 8.86 -1.08
N TYR A 33 -2.17 7.62 -1.36
CA TYR A 33 -0.88 7.33 -1.97
C TYR A 33 -1.00 6.07 -2.84
N VAL A 34 -0.02 5.90 -3.73
CA VAL A 34 0.14 4.69 -4.54
C VAL A 34 1.37 3.96 -4.03
N SER A 35 1.29 2.64 -3.98
CA SER A 35 2.42 1.78 -3.61
C SER A 35 2.46 0.57 -4.54
N GLU A 36 3.66 0.03 -4.73
CA GLU A 36 3.87 -1.20 -5.46
C GLU A 36 3.52 -2.40 -4.57
N LEU A 37 2.97 -3.45 -5.18
CA LEU A 37 2.65 -4.70 -4.49
C LEU A 37 3.82 -5.68 -4.62
N GLU A 38 4.15 -6.38 -3.54
CA GLU A 38 5.26 -7.33 -3.52
C GLU A 38 4.83 -8.67 -4.11
N LEU A 39 5.68 -9.28 -4.96
CA LEU A 39 5.51 -10.67 -5.36
C LEU A 39 6.21 -11.59 -4.35
N ALA A 40 5.47 -12.03 -3.32
CA ALA A 40 6.00 -12.88 -2.25
C ALA A 40 6.34 -14.30 -2.71
N SER A 41 5.67 -14.78 -3.78
CA SER A 41 5.99 -16.03 -4.47
C SER A 41 5.50 -15.96 -5.92
N GLU A 42 5.84 -16.96 -6.74
CA GLU A 42 5.41 -17.09 -8.14
C GLU A 42 3.89 -16.87 -8.39
N SER A 43 3.05 -17.13 -7.39
CA SER A 43 1.59 -16.98 -7.46
C SER A 43 1.00 -16.31 -6.22
N THR A 44 1.79 -15.51 -5.48
CA THR A 44 1.31 -14.81 -4.28
C THR A 44 1.75 -13.36 -4.32
N ILE A 45 0.77 -12.46 -4.33
CA ILE A 45 0.98 -11.03 -4.16
C ILE A 45 0.77 -10.69 -2.69
N ARG A 46 1.68 -9.89 -2.11
CA ARG A 46 1.57 -9.39 -0.75
C ARG A 46 1.33 -7.89 -0.75
N PHE A 47 0.28 -7.48 -0.04
CA PHE A 47 0.01 -6.10 0.31
C PHE A 47 0.36 -5.86 1.78
N VAL A 48 1.12 -4.79 2.04
CA VAL A 48 1.57 -4.41 3.38
C VAL A 48 1.10 -3.00 3.70
N VAL A 49 0.40 -2.83 4.81
CA VAL A 49 0.19 -1.51 5.42
C VAL A 49 1.08 -1.43 6.65
N PRO A 50 2.17 -0.63 6.61
CA PRO A 50 3.01 -0.45 7.77
C PRO A 50 2.24 0.32 8.86
N THR A 51 2.28 -0.18 10.09
CA THR A 51 1.57 0.44 11.22
C THR A 51 2.53 0.99 12.27
N ALA A 52 3.80 0.60 12.20
CA ALA A 52 4.87 1.15 13.02
C ALA A 52 5.75 2.12 12.23
N ILE A 53 5.97 3.32 12.77
CA ILE A 53 6.99 4.24 12.27
C ILE A 53 8.32 3.82 12.90
N ALA A 54 9.12 3.02 12.20
CA ALA A 54 10.47 2.72 12.64
C ALA A 54 11.37 3.97 12.47
N PRO A 55 12.15 4.37 13.49
CA PRO A 55 13.11 5.46 13.33
C PRO A 55 14.15 5.08 12.27
N ARG A 56 14.53 6.06 11.43
CA ARG A 56 15.46 5.85 10.32
C ARG A 56 16.87 6.30 10.70
N TYR A 57 17.86 5.82 9.95
CA TYR A 57 19.22 6.32 10.10
C TYR A 57 19.26 7.79 9.69
N ASP A 58 19.74 8.65 10.60
CA ASP A 58 19.98 10.06 10.37
C ASP A 58 21.47 10.26 10.08
N PRO A 59 21.86 10.42 8.80
CA PRO A 59 23.27 10.57 8.43
C PRO A 59 23.90 11.85 9.02
N GLY A 60 23.11 12.87 9.35
CA GLY A 60 23.58 14.10 10.00
C GLY A 60 23.97 13.89 11.48
N LYS A 61 23.34 12.93 12.15
CA LYS A 61 23.65 12.55 13.54
C LYS A 61 24.45 11.25 13.67
N GLY A 62 24.66 10.52 12.58
CA GLY A 62 25.37 9.24 12.57
C GLY A 62 24.67 8.16 13.42
N SER A 63 23.36 8.27 13.63
CA SER A 63 22.60 7.40 14.53
C SER A 63 21.17 7.22 14.02
N ILE A 64 20.48 6.19 14.52
CA ILE A 64 19.04 6.02 14.31
C ILE A 64 18.33 7.12 15.07
N SER A 65 17.61 7.98 14.34
CA SER A 65 16.99 9.20 14.86
C SER A 65 15.66 9.39 14.12
N SER A 66 14.62 9.82 14.85
CA SER A 66 13.37 10.18 14.20
C SER A 66 13.61 11.40 13.31
N SER A 67 13.55 11.23 11.99
CA SER A 67 13.57 12.33 11.01
C SER A 67 12.46 13.36 11.22
N ALA A 68 11.38 12.98 11.91
CA ALA A 68 10.30 13.87 12.33
C ALA A 68 10.51 14.52 13.73
N ASN A 69 11.67 14.34 14.38
CA ASN A 69 11.95 14.78 15.76
C ASN A 69 10.88 14.35 16.80
N VAL A 70 10.19 13.22 16.56
CA VAL A 70 9.14 12.70 17.43
C VAL A 70 9.74 11.62 18.34
N ASN A 71 9.63 11.80 19.65
CA ASN A 71 9.93 10.74 20.61
C ASN A 71 8.83 9.66 20.52
N TYR A 72 9.14 8.53 19.88
CA TYR A 72 8.23 7.39 19.85
C TYR A 72 8.45 6.52 21.10
N SER A 73 7.36 6.26 21.82
CA SER A 73 7.31 5.21 22.84
C SER A 73 6.47 4.08 22.25
N TYR A 74 6.95 2.84 22.29
CA TYR A 74 6.08 1.71 21.95
C TYR A 74 4.99 1.61 23.01
N VAL A 75 3.74 1.86 22.61
CA VAL A 75 2.58 1.80 23.52
C VAL A 75 1.85 0.49 23.27
N HIS A 76 1.92 -0.43 24.23
CA HIS A 76 1.31 -1.76 24.14
C HIS A 76 -0.24 -1.74 24.13
N SER A 77 -0.86 -0.64 24.51
CA SER A 77 -2.31 -0.48 24.55
C SER A 77 -2.69 0.98 24.26
N THR A 78 -3.21 1.24 23.08
CA THR A 78 -3.66 2.56 22.67
C THR A 78 -5.19 2.60 22.67
N LEU A 79 -5.78 3.78 22.92
CA LEU A 79 -7.24 3.95 22.92
C LEU A 79 -7.82 4.11 21.51
N TYR A 80 -6.98 4.07 20.47
CA TYR A 80 -7.41 4.19 19.09
C TYR A 80 -7.46 2.81 18.42
N THR A 81 -8.50 2.61 17.64
CA THR A 81 -8.72 1.41 16.86
C THR A 81 -8.69 1.75 15.39
N ILE A 82 -8.38 0.75 14.56
CA ILE A 82 -8.43 0.90 13.11
C ILE A 82 -9.57 0.06 12.54
N ALA A 83 -10.29 0.65 11.59
CA ALA A 83 -11.11 -0.10 10.66
C ALA A 83 -10.33 -0.27 9.36
N PHE A 84 -10.28 -1.50 8.85
CA PHE A 84 -9.63 -1.82 7.59
C PHE A 84 -10.66 -2.25 6.55
N ASN A 85 -10.60 -1.64 5.37
CA ASN A 85 -11.43 -1.98 4.22
C ASN A 85 -10.51 -1.98 2.99
N CYS A 86 -10.47 -3.11 2.28
CA CYS A 86 -9.70 -3.25 1.05
C CYS A 86 -10.59 -3.82 -0.04
N ARG A 87 -10.57 -3.19 -1.22
CA ARG A 87 -11.18 -3.69 -2.45
C ARG A 87 -10.08 -4.23 -3.33
N ILE A 88 -10.14 -5.51 -3.65
CA ILE A 88 -9.21 -6.17 -4.57
C ILE A 88 -9.97 -6.44 -5.85
N GLU A 89 -9.58 -5.79 -6.94
CA GLU A 89 -10.20 -5.98 -8.24
C GLU A 89 -9.62 -7.22 -8.93
N ASN A 90 -10.51 -8.07 -9.44
CA ASN A 90 -10.18 -9.31 -10.11
C ASN A 90 -9.86 -9.04 -11.59
N ILE A 91 -8.74 -8.35 -11.84
CA ILE A 91 -8.33 -7.96 -13.18
C ILE A 91 -7.36 -8.98 -13.75
N GLY A 92 -7.83 -9.78 -14.71
CA GLY A 92 -6.98 -10.60 -15.58
C GLY A 92 -6.43 -11.89 -14.99
N GLN A 93 -6.51 -12.12 -13.66
CA GLN A 93 -6.05 -13.37 -13.02
C GLN A 93 -7.00 -13.84 -11.93
N GLN A 94 -7.37 -15.13 -11.97
CA GLN A 94 -8.28 -15.71 -10.99
C GLN A 94 -7.60 -15.81 -9.61
N ILE A 95 -8.12 -15.09 -8.62
CA ILE A 95 -7.75 -15.21 -7.21
C ILE A 95 -8.31 -16.52 -6.66
N THR A 96 -7.47 -17.32 -5.99
CA THR A 96 -7.87 -18.58 -5.33
C THR A 96 -8.11 -18.39 -3.85
N ARG A 97 -7.34 -17.51 -3.20
CA ARG A 97 -7.42 -17.27 -1.77
C ARG A 97 -6.91 -15.88 -1.42
N ILE A 98 -7.56 -15.27 -0.44
CA ILE A 98 -7.08 -14.07 0.24
C ILE A 98 -6.93 -14.43 1.71
N ASN A 99 -5.77 -14.19 2.28
CA ASN A 99 -5.48 -14.48 3.68
C ASN A 99 -4.72 -13.33 4.33
N SER A 100 -4.74 -13.30 5.66
CA SER A 100 -3.88 -12.41 6.45
C SER A 100 -3.18 -13.21 7.53
N THR A 101 -1.87 -13.02 7.63
CA THR A 101 -1.04 -13.57 8.71
C THR A 101 -0.98 -12.65 9.94
N SER A 102 -1.40 -11.39 9.76
CA SER A 102 -1.34 -10.36 10.79
C SER A 102 -2.63 -10.22 11.61
N HIS A 103 -3.80 -10.27 10.96
CA HIS A 103 -5.09 -9.94 11.58
C HIS A 103 -6.18 -10.87 11.05
N PRO A 104 -7.19 -11.24 11.85
CA PRO A 104 -8.36 -11.95 11.35
C PRO A 104 -9.14 -11.10 10.34
N ILE A 105 -9.49 -11.69 9.19
CA ILE A 105 -10.21 -11.02 8.12
C ILE A 105 -11.48 -11.77 7.71
N GLU A 106 -12.44 -11.01 7.20
CA GLU A 106 -13.58 -11.50 6.42
C GLU A 106 -13.40 -11.09 4.96
N VAL A 107 -13.76 -11.99 4.05
CA VAL A 107 -13.67 -11.77 2.60
C VAL A 107 -15.05 -11.96 2.00
N ASP A 108 -15.64 -10.87 1.51
CA ASP A 108 -16.88 -10.87 0.75
C ASP A 108 -16.58 -11.00 -0.76
N GLN A 109 -17.18 -12.01 -1.37
CA GLN A 109 -17.03 -12.39 -2.78
C GLN A 109 -18.36 -12.27 -3.53
N SER A 110 -19.31 -11.50 -3.01
CA SER A 110 -20.61 -11.27 -3.64
C SER A 110 -20.53 -10.51 -4.97
N GLN A 111 -19.43 -9.78 -5.19
CA GLN A 111 -19.19 -9.04 -6.43
C GLN A 111 -18.43 -9.91 -7.44
N THR A 112 -18.83 -9.82 -8.72
CA THR A 112 -18.25 -10.65 -9.78
C THR A 112 -16.80 -10.29 -10.11
N ASP A 113 -16.44 -9.02 -9.93
CA ASP A 113 -15.18 -8.43 -10.36
C ASP A 113 -14.30 -7.96 -9.20
N ALA A 114 -14.71 -8.18 -7.95
CA ALA A 114 -13.96 -7.71 -6.80
C ALA A 114 -14.18 -8.54 -5.53
N TYR A 115 -13.18 -8.51 -4.67
CA TYR A 115 -13.21 -9.04 -3.31
C TYR A 115 -13.17 -7.86 -2.33
N LEU A 116 -14.07 -7.86 -1.36
CA LEU A 116 -14.05 -6.88 -0.27
C LEU A 116 -13.49 -7.56 0.99
N VAL A 117 -12.39 -7.03 1.50
CA VAL A 117 -11.69 -7.55 2.67
C VAL A 117 -11.84 -6.56 3.82
N ARG A 118 -12.22 -7.07 4.99
CA ARG A 118 -12.35 -6.29 6.22
C ARG A 118 -11.76 -7.06 7.39
N PHE A 119 -11.41 -6.36 8.48
CA PHE A 119 -11.19 -7.05 9.74
C PHE A 119 -12.49 -7.65 10.25
N THR A 120 -12.41 -8.84 10.82
CA THR A 120 -13.53 -9.49 11.53
C THR A 120 -13.93 -8.71 12.78
N GLN A 121 -13.00 -7.94 13.33
CA GLN A 121 -13.16 -7.20 14.59
C GLN A 121 -13.23 -5.71 14.28
N GLU A 122 -14.15 -4.99 14.94
CA GLU A 122 -14.26 -3.52 14.80
C GLU A 122 -13.10 -2.77 15.47
N ASN A 123 -12.49 -3.37 16.49
CA ASN A 123 -11.53 -2.71 17.38
C ASN A 123 -10.17 -3.40 17.37
N THR A 124 -9.49 -3.36 16.23
CA THR A 124 -8.14 -3.92 16.08
C THR A 124 -7.07 -2.89 16.49
N TYR A 125 -6.10 -3.33 17.29
CA TYR A 125 -4.94 -2.52 17.68
C TYR A 125 -3.87 -2.52 16.58
N LEU A 126 -3.22 -1.38 16.38
CA LEU A 126 -2.09 -1.23 15.45
C LEU A 126 -0.76 -1.62 16.12
N ASP A 127 -0.65 -2.87 16.58
CA ASP A 127 0.55 -3.38 17.24
C ASP A 127 1.55 -4.07 16.29
N ARG A 128 1.13 -4.30 15.04
CA ARG A 128 1.89 -4.93 13.95
C ARG A 128 1.37 -4.49 12.58
N ASP A 129 2.19 -4.67 11.54
CA ASP A 129 1.80 -4.34 10.17
C ASP A 129 0.60 -5.16 9.69
N ILE A 130 -0.21 -4.59 8.79
CA ILE A 130 -1.30 -5.32 8.14
C ILE A 130 -0.73 -6.02 6.92
N LEU A 131 -0.81 -7.34 6.90
CA LEU A 131 -0.31 -8.20 5.83
C LEU A 131 -1.49 -8.90 5.15
N LEU A 132 -1.66 -8.72 3.84
CA LEU A 132 -2.61 -9.48 3.03
C LEU A 132 -1.87 -10.25 1.95
N ASP A 133 -2.03 -11.57 1.94
CA ASP A 133 -1.55 -12.44 0.88
C ASP A 133 -2.71 -12.78 -0.06
N ILE A 134 -2.52 -12.49 -1.34
CA ILE A 134 -3.46 -12.72 -2.43
C ILE A 134 -2.86 -13.83 -3.30
N GLU A 135 -3.40 -15.02 -3.16
CA GLU A 135 -2.99 -16.21 -3.91
C GLU A 135 -3.75 -16.24 -5.25
N LEU A 136 -2.99 -16.42 -6.33
CA LEU A 136 -3.48 -16.49 -7.70
C LEU A 136 -3.52 -17.95 -8.15
N LYS A 137 -4.46 -18.29 -9.03
CA LYS A 137 -4.64 -19.66 -9.55
C LYS A 137 -3.45 -20.17 -10.35
N SER A 138 -2.87 -19.27 -11.13
CA SER A 138 -1.69 -19.54 -11.94
C SER A 138 -0.58 -18.60 -11.50
N LYS A 139 0.64 -18.91 -11.94
CA LYS A 139 1.73 -17.94 -11.85
C LYS A 139 1.30 -16.63 -12.47
N HIS A 140 1.76 -15.54 -11.88
CA HIS A 140 1.49 -14.23 -12.45
C HIS A 140 2.24 -14.12 -13.78
N GLU A 141 1.52 -14.02 -14.89
CA GLU A 141 2.12 -13.74 -16.20
C GLU A 141 2.32 -12.22 -16.34
N SER A 142 3.36 -11.81 -17.07
CA SER A 142 3.62 -10.38 -17.33
C SER A 142 2.37 -9.75 -17.95
N SER A 143 1.81 -8.74 -17.30
CA SER A 143 0.53 -8.14 -17.67
C SER A 143 0.67 -6.62 -17.78
N ILE A 144 0.01 -6.04 -18.78
CA ILE A 144 -0.15 -4.60 -18.89
C ILE A 144 -1.62 -4.33 -18.57
N ILE A 145 -1.86 -3.65 -17.46
CA ILE A 145 -3.18 -3.23 -17.03
C ILE A 145 -3.23 -1.71 -17.15
N ALA A 146 -4.02 -1.21 -18.10
CA ALA A 146 -4.33 0.21 -18.15
C ALA A 146 -5.24 0.54 -16.95
N VAL A 147 -4.77 1.42 -16.05
CA VAL A 147 -5.56 1.86 -14.90
C VAL A 147 -5.84 3.35 -15.07
N GLU A 148 -7.12 3.62 -15.35
CA GLU A 148 -7.74 4.94 -15.52
C GLU A 148 -7.11 5.90 -16.55
N SER A 149 -7.87 6.96 -16.85
CA SER A 149 -7.67 7.89 -17.96
C SER A 149 -6.38 8.72 -17.84
N GLY A 150 -5.23 8.09 -18.07
CA GLY A 150 -3.92 8.74 -18.09
C GLY A 150 -2.74 7.92 -17.58
N ALA A 151 -2.97 6.71 -17.00
CA ALA A 151 -1.90 5.89 -16.44
C ALA A 151 -1.96 4.44 -16.95
N VAL A 152 -0.78 3.82 -17.08
CA VAL A 152 -0.64 2.40 -17.42
C VAL A 152 0.22 1.76 -16.35
N MET A 153 -0.29 0.71 -15.72
CA MET A 153 0.47 -0.15 -14.84
C MET A 153 0.92 -1.37 -15.66
N ALA A 154 2.22 -1.63 -15.68
CA ALA A 154 2.78 -2.80 -16.34
C ALA A 154 3.57 -3.62 -15.33
N ALA A 155 3.19 -4.88 -15.16
CA ALA A 155 3.88 -5.85 -14.32
C ALA A 155 4.67 -6.81 -15.22
N PHE A 156 5.98 -6.88 -15.02
CA PHE A 156 6.87 -7.78 -15.76
C PHE A 156 7.50 -8.78 -14.79
N ILE A 157 7.32 -10.08 -15.07
CA ILE A 157 7.95 -11.16 -14.31
C ILE A 157 8.85 -11.94 -15.27
N PRO A 158 10.19 -11.77 -15.17
CA PRO A 158 11.12 -12.52 -16.01
C PRO A 158 11.12 -14.00 -15.62
N THR A 159 10.93 -14.90 -16.59
CA THR A 159 10.98 -16.36 -16.39
C THR A 159 12.31 -16.96 -16.83
N ASP A 160 12.78 -18.06 -16.21
CA ASP A 160 14.11 -18.65 -16.47
C ASP A 160 14.44 -19.04 -17.93
N ASN A 161 13.45 -19.21 -18.81
CA ASN A 161 13.68 -19.45 -20.25
C ASN A 161 14.20 -18.22 -21.02
N ASN A 162 14.36 -17.07 -20.35
CA ASN A 162 14.62 -15.77 -20.96
C ASN A 162 16.09 -15.32 -20.91
N PHE A 163 17.03 -16.14 -20.45
CA PHE A 163 18.42 -15.70 -20.23
C PHE A 163 19.35 -15.70 -21.46
N LEU A 164 18.86 -16.00 -22.67
CA LEU A 164 19.71 -16.12 -23.89
C LEU A 164 19.52 -15.03 -24.96
N GLY A 165 18.71 -14.00 -24.73
CA GLY A 165 18.49 -12.91 -25.69
C GLY A 165 18.62 -11.53 -25.06
N GLN A 166 19.21 -10.57 -25.79
CA GLN A 166 19.12 -9.15 -25.46
C GLN A 166 17.64 -8.73 -25.40
N TRP A 167 17.23 -8.11 -24.31
CA TRP A 167 15.87 -7.62 -24.10
C TRP A 167 15.73 -6.18 -24.62
N GLU A 168 14.74 -5.92 -25.49
CA GLU A 168 14.24 -4.57 -25.78
C GLU A 168 12.76 -4.52 -25.38
N ALA A 169 12.46 -3.96 -24.20
CA ALA A 169 11.08 -3.68 -23.80
C ALA A 169 10.62 -2.39 -24.49
N LYS A 170 9.91 -2.51 -25.61
CA LYS A 170 9.40 -1.37 -26.38
C LYS A 170 7.98 -1.02 -25.94
N ILE A 171 7.86 -0.30 -24.83
CA ILE A 171 6.57 0.21 -24.34
C ILE A 171 6.15 1.39 -25.23
N ARG A 172 5.13 1.19 -26.07
CA ARG A 172 4.59 2.22 -26.97
C ARG A 172 3.34 2.83 -26.34
N PHE A 173 3.49 3.97 -25.67
CA PHE A 173 2.37 4.74 -25.14
C PHE A 173 1.58 5.38 -26.29
N HIS A 174 0.27 5.14 -26.33
CA HIS A 174 -0.65 5.88 -27.20
C HIS A 174 -1.46 6.81 -26.31
N THR A 175 -1.15 8.10 -26.33
CA THR A 175 -1.98 9.13 -25.73
C THR A 175 -3.21 9.32 -26.60
N PHE A 176 -4.38 8.96 -26.10
CA PHE A 176 -5.65 9.37 -26.71
C PHE A 176 -5.99 10.75 -26.17
N GLU A 177 -5.67 11.80 -26.91
CA GLU A 177 -6.28 13.11 -26.70
C GLU A 177 -7.77 12.98 -27.04
N LYS A 178 -8.65 13.20 -26.05
CA LYS A 178 -10.08 13.39 -26.33
C LYS A 178 -10.24 14.72 -27.06
N PRO A 179 -10.93 14.77 -28.21
CA PRO A 179 -11.37 16.05 -28.76
C PRO A 179 -12.44 16.65 -27.84
N TRP A 180 -12.29 17.95 -27.61
CA TRP A 180 -13.13 18.85 -26.83
C TRP A 180 -14.63 18.73 -27.14
#